data_AF-A0A2V9DEE3-F1
#
_entry.id   AF-A0A2V9DEE3-F1
#
_cell.length_a   1.000
_cell.length_b   1.000
_cell.length_c   1.000
_cell.angle_alpha   90.00
_cell.angle_beta   90.00
_cell.angle_gamma   90.00
#
_symmetry.space_group_name_H-M   'P 1'
#
loop_
_entity.id
_entity.type
_entity.pdbx_description
1 polymer ?
#
loop_
_entity_poly.entity_id
_entity_poly.type
_entity_poly.pdbx_seq_one_letter_code
_entity_poly.pdbx_strand_id
1 'polypeptide(L)'
;MERSPFKAGARMPSPSLCPPRNDREEATMERNWGDFEGSKTDRRQVLQALGLIATGAFAASVIPKAAAAFAASAAQSAAGGGKAFPVTTVNHLALAAANYAKSRDFYVDLFGMRVAWDDGKQCALEFGNLTSPNGMYIRSLANPGEKPTVGHMAFGIPNFMSQKAAMKAELERRGVKNIRPDGEKGWSCDDPAGYLLNIWVPEKDKAMFPGAAGPCAVAASEKCVAAWEAGQKNIHAARKPSGKTFQPTGYSFIILNVPDVPKERDFYRDLLGMKVVSDQSQGPDGECSLRFGQNTLVLRKLGNPADKPYCNRFGFAVKNSADAVEAELKRRGLKPEPDSEPSFSWNIMDPDGYQVGVSGYVPTTL
;
A
#
# COMPACT_ATOMS: atom_id res chain seq x y z
N MET A 1 61.26 -75.52 -4.11
CA MET A 1 59.80 -75.44 -3.94
C MET A 1 59.45 -73.97 -3.75
N GLU A 2 58.74 -73.32 -4.69
CA GLU A 2 57.27 -73.22 -4.80
C GLU A 2 56.63 -72.28 -3.76
N ARG A 3 55.60 -71.45 -4.05
CA ARG A 3 54.97 -70.99 -5.31
C ARG A 3 54.22 -69.65 -5.02
N SER A 4 53.82 -68.90 -6.04
CA SER A 4 52.97 -67.69 -5.90
C SER A 4 51.49 -68.04 -5.62
N PRO A 5 50.66 -67.10 -5.08
CA PRO A 5 49.84 -66.29 -5.99
C PRO A 5 49.57 -64.82 -5.59
N PHE A 6 49.08 -64.06 -6.57
CA PHE A 6 48.64 -62.65 -6.57
C PHE A 6 47.47 -62.29 -5.64
N LYS A 7 47.38 -61.00 -5.28
CA LYS A 7 46.23 -60.13 -5.63
C LYS A 7 46.61 -58.65 -5.66
N ALA A 8 45.74 -57.79 -6.20
CA ALA A 8 46.11 -56.44 -6.65
C ALA A 8 45.01 -55.38 -6.39
N GLY A 9 45.41 -54.10 -6.49
CA GLY A 9 44.50 -53.00 -6.82
C GLY A 9 44.30 -51.95 -5.73
N ALA A 10 44.80 -50.73 -5.99
CA ALA A 10 44.35 -49.50 -5.34
C ALA A 10 44.21 -48.40 -6.41
N ARG A 11 43.02 -47.83 -6.57
CA ARG A 11 42.76 -46.61 -7.35
C ARG A 11 42.33 -45.51 -6.38
N MET A 12 42.89 -44.32 -6.56
CA MET A 12 42.47 -43.11 -5.84
C MET A 12 41.11 -42.63 -6.40
N PRO A 13 40.13 -42.24 -5.56
CA PRO A 13 38.94 -41.53 -6.01
C PRO A 13 39.23 -40.04 -6.25
N SER A 14 38.59 -39.45 -7.25
CA SER A 14 38.66 -38.01 -7.54
C SER A 14 37.59 -37.24 -6.76
N PRO A 15 37.87 -36.02 -6.27
CA PRO A 15 36.88 -35.21 -5.57
C PRO A 15 35.90 -34.54 -6.54
N SER A 16 34.61 -34.67 -6.28
CA SER A 16 33.58 -33.75 -6.78
C SER A 16 33.04 -32.93 -5.60
N LEU A 17 32.83 -31.62 -5.82
CA LEU A 17 32.30 -30.69 -4.82
C LEU A 17 31.04 -30.01 -5.34
N CYS A 18 29.91 -30.66 -5.12
CA CYS A 18 28.60 -30.02 -5.06
C CYS A 18 27.99 -30.36 -3.70
N PRO A 19 27.56 -29.37 -2.89
CA PRO A 19 26.74 -29.67 -1.71
C PRO A 19 25.38 -30.24 -2.15
N PRO A 20 24.72 -31.07 -1.32
CA PRO A 20 23.34 -31.50 -1.60
C PRO A 20 22.39 -30.29 -1.59
N ARG A 21 21.29 -30.39 -2.33
CA ARG A 21 20.19 -29.40 -2.23
C ARG A 21 19.56 -29.45 -0.84
N ASN A 22 19.03 -28.32 -0.39
CA ASN A 22 18.27 -28.23 0.85
C ASN A 22 16.78 -28.33 0.53
N ASP A 23 16.24 -29.55 0.48
CA ASP A 23 14.86 -29.83 0.05
C ASP A 23 13.79 -29.07 0.87
N ARG A 24 14.14 -28.56 2.05
CA ARG A 24 13.28 -27.67 2.85
C ARG A 24 13.09 -26.28 2.26
N GLU A 25 14.06 -25.76 1.51
CA GLU A 25 13.96 -24.45 0.84
C GLU A 25 13.06 -24.56 -0.40
N GLU A 26 13.23 -25.60 -1.21
CA GLU A 26 12.29 -25.89 -2.31
C GLU A 26 10.87 -26.13 -1.76
N ALA A 27 10.69 -26.95 -0.73
CA ALA A 27 9.38 -27.20 -0.11
C ALA A 27 8.74 -25.98 0.60
N THR A 28 9.50 -24.94 0.96
CA THR A 28 8.93 -23.67 1.47
C THR A 28 8.65 -22.68 0.35
N MET A 29 9.42 -22.69 -0.74
CA MET A 29 9.12 -21.90 -1.93
C MET A 29 7.89 -22.46 -2.67
N GLU A 30 7.75 -23.78 -2.78
CA GLU A 30 6.56 -24.45 -3.34
C GLU A 30 5.31 -24.22 -2.48
N ARG A 31 5.43 -24.11 -1.15
CA ARG A 31 4.28 -23.75 -0.30
C ARG A 31 3.78 -22.33 -0.58
N ASN A 32 4.70 -21.37 -0.68
CA ASN A 32 4.36 -20.00 -1.10
C ASN A 32 3.82 -19.94 -2.54
N TRP A 33 4.15 -20.93 -3.39
CA TRP A 33 3.63 -21.06 -4.75
C TRP A 33 2.22 -21.67 -4.80
N GLY A 34 1.92 -22.67 -3.96
CA GLY A 34 0.59 -23.26 -3.85
C GLY A 34 -0.49 -22.23 -3.51
N ASP A 35 -0.18 -21.30 -2.61
CA ASP A 35 -1.06 -20.19 -2.23
C ASP A 35 -1.29 -19.16 -3.37
N PHE A 36 -0.48 -19.17 -4.43
CA PHE A 36 -0.58 -18.25 -5.58
C PHE A 36 -1.56 -18.74 -6.65
N GLU A 37 -1.66 -20.06 -6.87
CA GLU A 37 -2.33 -20.62 -8.06
C GLU A 37 -3.88 -20.62 -7.99
N GLY A 38 -4.48 -20.56 -6.81
CA GLY A 38 -5.94 -20.56 -6.64
C GLY A 38 -6.66 -19.32 -7.20
N SER A 39 -5.93 -18.22 -7.39
CA SER A 39 -6.47 -16.85 -7.58
C SER A 39 -6.96 -16.49 -9.00
N LYS A 40 -7.28 -17.46 -9.89
CA LYS A 40 -7.64 -17.16 -11.30
C LYS A 40 -8.97 -16.41 -11.48
N THR A 41 -9.83 -16.37 -10.46
CA THR A 41 -11.09 -15.60 -10.44
C THR A 41 -10.89 -14.20 -9.82
N ASP A 42 -10.30 -14.15 -8.62
CA ASP A 42 -9.86 -12.97 -7.85
C ASP A 42 -9.31 -11.85 -8.76
N ARG A 43 -8.31 -12.22 -9.56
CA ARG A 43 -7.60 -11.37 -10.52
C ARG A 43 -8.48 -10.58 -11.50
N ARG A 44 -9.61 -11.12 -11.96
CA ARG A 44 -10.53 -10.42 -12.89
C ARG A 44 -11.42 -9.40 -12.17
N GLN A 45 -11.67 -9.60 -10.88
CA GLN A 45 -12.59 -8.79 -10.10
C GLN A 45 -11.85 -7.64 -9.41
N VAL A 46 -10.57 -7.80 -9.08
CA VAL A 46 -9.66 -6.68 -8.80
C VAL A 46 -9.65 -5.68 -9.97
N LEU A 47 -9.71 -6.10 -11.24
CA LEU A 47 -9.84 -5.17 -12.38
C LEU A 47 -11.17 -4.40 -12.40
N GLN A 48 -12.29 -5.06 -12.11
CA GLN A 48 -13.61 -4.40 -12.03
C GLN A 48 -13.65 -3.42 -10.83
N ALA A 49 -13.09 -3.83 -9.70
CA ALA A 49 -12.96 -3.04 -8.49
C ALA A 49 -12.01 -1.85 -8.65
N LEU A 50 -10.91 -2.00 -9.39
CA LEU A 50 -10.01 -0.93 -9.84
C LEU A 50 -10.66 0.00 -10.85
N GLY A 51 -11.53 -0.54 -11.72
CA GLY A 51 -12.38 0.13 -12.70
C GLY A 51 -11.79 1.45 -13.20
N LEU A 52 -10.88 1.33 -14.17
CA LEU A 52 -10.08 2.43 -14.72
C LEU A 52 -10.98 3.53 -15.30
N ILE A 53 -11.22 4.58 -14.51
CA ILE A 53 -11.83 5.80 -15.03
C ILE A 53 -10.75 6.55 -15.80
N ALA A 54 -10.80 6.43 -17.13
CA ALA A 54 -10.00 7.25 -18.04
C ALA A 54 -10.45 8.73 -17.94
N THR A 55 -9.93 9.47 -16.95
CA THR A 55 -10.03 10.93 -16.92
C THR A 55 -9.07 11.52 -17.94
N GLY A 56 -9.49 11.51 -19.21
CA GLY A 56 -8.96 12.41 -20.23
C GLY A 56 -9.04 13.87 -19.77
N ALA A 57 -8.22 14.73 -20.37
CA ALA A 57 -8.06 16.11 -19.91
C ALA A 57 -9.38 16.91 -19.91
N PHE A 58 -9.47 17.90 -19.02
CA PHE A 58 -10.59 18.85 -18.97
C PHE A 58 -10.78 19.58 -20.31
N ALA A 59 -11.81 19.21 -21.06
CA ALA A 59 -12.48 20.11 -21.99
C ALA A 59 -13.65 20.76 -21.24
N ALA A 60 -13.66 22.08 -21.11
CA ALA A 60 -14.61 22.77 -20.26
C ALA A 60 -15.99 22.95 -20.92
N SER A 61 -17.02 22.24 -20.44
CA SER A 61 -18.43 22.67 -20.53
C SER A 61 -19.38 21.77 -19.71
N VAL A 62 -20.52 22.37 -19.31
CA VAL A 62 -21.77 21.75 -18.77
C VAL A 62 -21.67 20.70 -17.65
N ILE A 63 -21.84 21.16 -16.40
CA ILE A 63 -22.22 20.34 -15.24
C ILE A 63 -23.69 20.64 -14.92
N PRO A 64 -24.57 19.62 -14.90
CA PRO A 64 -25.11 19.18 -13.61
C PRO A 64 -25.20 17.64 -13.46
N LYS A 65 -24.09 16.91 -13.67
CA LYS A 65 -24.02 15.47 -13.35
C LYS A 65 -23.45 15.14 -11.95
N ALA A 66 -22.84 16.11 -11.27
CA ALA A 66 -22.29 15.93 -9.92
C ALA A 66 -23.36 15.62 -8.86
N ALA A 67 -24.51 16.29 -8.92
CA ALA A 67 -25.58 16.15 -7.93
C ALA A 67 -26.11 14.71 -7.79
N ALA A 68 -26.25 13.97 -8.90
CA ALA A 68 -26.69 12.58 -8.89
C ALA A 68 -25.71 11.64 -8.15
N ALA A 69 -24.40 11.89 -8.28
CA ALA A 69 -23.37 11.10 -7.60
C ALA A 69 -23.35 11.33 -6.08
N PHE A 70 -23.73 12.53 -5.62
CA PHE A 70 -23.93 12.85 -4.21
C PHE A 70 -25.24 12.27 -3.66
N ALA A 71 -26.34 12.36 -4.40
CA ALA A 71 -27.65 11.82 -3.98
C ALA A 71 -27.60 10.30 -3.73
N ALA A 72 -26.97 9.54 -4.63
CA ALA A 72 -26.75 8.11 -4.44
C ALA A 72 -25.86 7.79 -3.23
N SER A 73 -24.94 8.70 -2.87
CA SER A 73 -24.07 8.53 -1.69
C SER A 73 -24.85 8.62 -0.38
N ALA A 74 -25.85 9.50 -0.30
CA ALA A 74 -26.70 9.62 0.90
C ALA A 74 -27.57 8.37 1.11
N ALA A 75 -28.15 7.84 0.03
CA ALA A 75 -29.01 6.65 0.09
C ALA A 75 -28.26 5.40 0.57
N GLN A 76 -27.00 5.21 0.17
CA GLN A 76 -26.24 4.00 0.48
C GLN A 76 -25.58 4.04 1.87
N SER A 77 -25.31 5.24 2.42
CA SER A 77 -24.83 5.41 3.80
C SER A 77 -25.96 5.37 4.86
N ALA A 78 -27.24 5.41 4.46
CA ALA A 78 -28.36 5.44 5.38
C ALA A 78 -28.50 4.17 6.26
N ALA A 79 -27.95 3.03 5.82
CA ALA A 79 -28.03 1.75 6.53
C ALA A 79 -27.37 1.77 7.93
N GLY A 80 -26.30 2.55 8.11
CA GLY A 80 -25.58 2.64 9.39
C GLY A 80 -26.17 3.63 10.41
N GLY A 81 -27.23 4.36 10.06
CA GLY A 81 -27.94 5.30 10.94
C GLY A 81 -27.10 6.46 11.52
N GLY A 82 -25.89 6.69 11.00
CA GLY A 82 -24.90 7.62 11.56
C GLY A 82 -24.31 8.57 10.52
N LYS A 83 -23.51 9.54 10.96
CA LYS A 83 -22.84 10.46 10.03
C LYS A 83 -21.65 9.78 9.37
N ALA A 84 -21.64 9.75 8.04
CA ALA A 84 -20.46 9.37 7.26
C ALA A 84 -19.55 10.59 6.97
N PHE A 85 -18.26 10.32 6.76
CA PHE A 85 -17.21 11.30 6.47
C PHE A 85 -16.43 10.86 5.22
N PRO A 86 -16.96 11.12 3.99
CA PRO A 86 -16.43 10.55 2.77
C PRO A 86 -14.95 10.86 2.52
N VAL A 87 -14.11 9.82 2.48
CA VAL A 87 -12.72 9.92 2.05
C VAL A 87 -12.64 10.00 0.52
N THR A 88 -11.63 10.69 -0.01
CA THR A 88 -11.45 10.91 -1.46
C THR A 88 -10.10 10.47 -1.99
N THR A 89 -9.14 10.15 -1.12
CA THR A 89 -7.83 9.62 -1.49
C THR A 89 -7.16 8.90 -0.33
N VAL A 90 -6.15 8.07 -0.60
CA VAL A 90 -5.16 7.64 0.39
C VAL A 90 -4.19 8.80 0.58
N ASN A 91 -4.15 9.42 1.77
CA ASN A 91 -3.17 10.46 2.05
C ASN A 91 -1.76 9.88 2.09
N HIS A 92 -1.52 8.82 2.89
CA HIS A 92 -0.24 8.11 2.89
C HIS A 92 -0.35 6.68 3.41
N LEU A 93 0.66 5.86 3.07
CA LEU A 93 0.97 4.60 3.75
C LEU A 93 2.26 4.75 4.56
N ALA A 94 2.29 4.21 5.79
CA ALA A 94 3.50 4.17 6.61
C ALA A 94 4.14 2.78 6.57
N LEU A 95 5.19 2.60 5.75
CA LEU A 95 5.92 1.35 5.59
C LEU A 95 6.99 1.20 6.67
N ALA A 96 7.10 0.00 7.24
CA ALA A 96 8.26 -0.42 8.02
C ALA A 96 9.28 -1.13 7.10
N ALA A 97 10.56 -0.77 7.19
CA ALA A 97 11.63 -1.25 6.31
C ALA A 97 12.88 -1.63 7.10
N ALA A 98 13.60 -2.67 6.67
CA ALA A 98 14.86 -3.10 7.29
C ALA A 98 16.00 -2.11 6.98
N ASN A 99 15.92 -1.38 5.87
CA ASN A 99 16.84 -0.28 5.54
C ASN A 99 16.07 0.82 4.80
N TYR A 100 15.55 1.80 5.54
CA TYR A 100 14.71 2.89 5.00
C TYR A 100 15.36 3.61 3.81
N ALA A 101 16.69 3.76 3.79
CA ALA A 101 17.40 4.46 2.71
C ALA A 101 17.44 3.63 1.41
N LYS A 102 17.54 2.30 1.52
CA LYS A 102 17.46 1.38 0.37
C LYS A 102 16.06 1.41 -0.26
N SER A 103 15.01 1.38 0.57
CA SER A 103 13.62 1.46 0.10
C SER A 103 13.31 2.85 -0.47
N ARG A 104 13.70 3.92 0.22
CA ARG A 104 13.63 5.32 -0.27
C ARG A 104 14.23 5.45 -1.67
N ASP A 105 15.48 5.02 -1.83
CA ASP A 105 16.20 5.15 -3.09
C ASP A 105 15.58 4.29 -4.20
N PHE A 106 14.97 3.15 -3.88
CA PHE A 106 14.18 2.35 -4.83
C PHE A 106 12.91 3.07 -5.30
N TYR A 107 12.09 3.59 -4.37
CA TYR A 107 10.84 4.29 -4.74
C TYR A 107 11.12 5.61 -5.47
N VAL A 108 12.18 6.33 -5.11
CA VAL A 108 12.64 7.51 -5.87
C VAL A 108 13.13 7.10 -7.26
N ASP A 109 13.98 6.08 -7.39
CA ASP A 109 14.59 5.70 -8.67
C ASP A 109 13.62 5.06 -9.67
N LEU A 110 12.63 4.30 -9.19
CA LEU A 110 11.65 3.60 -10.02
C LEU A 110 10.43 4.48 -10.35
N PHE A 111 9.85 5.11 -9.33
CA PHE A 111 8.60 5.87 -9.48
C PHE A 111 8.81 7.37 -9.64
N GLY A 112 10.00 7.91 -9.34
CA GLY A 112 10.26 9.35 -9.40
C GLY A 112 9.61 10.12 -8.25
N MET A 113 9.40 9.46 -7.11
CA MET A 113 8.87 10.11 -5.92
C MET A 113 9.82 11.21 -5.41
N ARG A 114 9.24 12.25 -4.81
CA ARG A 114 9.96 13.40 -4.29
C ARG A 114 10.23 13.17 -2.80
N VAL A 115 11.48 13.30 -2.34
CA VAL A 115 11.73 13.33 -0.88
C VAL A 115 11.23 14.67 -0.35
N ALA A 116 10.31 14.63 0.62
CA ALA A 116 9.68 15.80 1.24
C ALA A 116 10.19 16.06 2.67
N TRP A 117 10.74 15.04 3.32
CA TRP A 117 11.34 15.07 4.66
C TRP A 117 12.21 13.82 4.83
N ASP A 118 13.40 13.91 5.40
CA ASP A 118 14.31 12.79 5.69
C ASP A 118 15.27 13.17 6.83
N ASP A 119 15.16 12.52 8.00
CA ASP A 119 15.99 12.79 9.20
C ASP A 119 17.27 11.92 9.28
N GLY A 120 17.56 11.13 8.24
CA GLY A 120 18.65 10.16 8.23
C GLY A 120 18.29 8.80 8.86
N LYS A 121 17.04 8.60 9.33
CA LYS A 121 16.54 7.38 9.98
C LYS A 121 15.18 6.92 9.44
N GLN A 122 14.38 7.84 8.92
CA GLN A 122 13.09 7.63 8.28
C GLN A 122 12.82 8.79 7.29
N CYS A 123 11.93 8.61 6.32
CA CYS A 123 11.64 9.64 5.32
C CYS A 123 10.16 9.70 4.91
N ALA A 124 9.73 10.86 4.41
CA ALA A 124 8.52 11.05 3.65
C ALA A 124 8.86 11.20 2.16
N LEU A 125 8.26 10.34 1.34
CA LEU A 125 8.17 10.48 -0.10
C LEU A 125 6.80 11.06 -0.48
N GLU A 126 6.76 11.85 -1.56
CA GLU A 126 5.55 12.41 -2.15
C GLU A 126 5.46 12.11 -3.66
N PHE A 127 4.26 11.84 -4.13
CA PHE A 127 3.95 11.63 -5.54
C PHE A 127 2.56 12.15 -5.91
N GLY A 128 2.14 11.95 -7.15
CA GLY A 128 0.96 12.60 -7.69
C GLY A 128 1.07 14.14 -7.65
N ASN A 129 -0.04 14.78 -7.29
CA ASN A 129 -0.22 16.23 -7.21
C ASN A 129 0.83 16.94 -6.31
N LEU A 130 1.07 18.24 -6.52
CA LEU A 130 2.05 19.04 -5.76
C LEU A 130 1.47 19.81 -4.55
N THR A 131 0.19 20.19 -4.58
CA THR A 131 -0.49 20.90 -3.48
C THR A 131 -1.19 19.94 -2.52
N SER A 132 -1.66 18.80 -3.04
CA SER A 132 -2.30 17.71 -2.29
C SER A 132 -1.68 16.36 -2.69
N PRO A 133 -0.40 16.11 -2.34
CA PRO A 133 0.31 14.89 -2.73
C PRO A 133 -0.25 13.63 -2.06
N ASN A 134 -0.08 12.48 -2.72
CA ASN A 134 -0.05 11.20 -2.03
C ASN A 134 1.34 11.01 -1.41
N GLY A 135 1.40 10.52 -0.17
CA GLY A 135 2.64 10.30 0.57
C GLY A 135 2.97 8.82 0.76
N MET A 136 4.24 8.53 1.00
CA MET A 136 4.73 7.25 1.52
C MET A 136 5.74 7.55 2.62
N TYR A 137 5.47 7.10 3.84
CA TYR A 137 6.35 7.30 5.00
C TYR A 137 7.14 6.02 5.25
N ILE A 138 8.44 6.03 4.99
CA ILE A 138 9.32 4.85 5.13
C ILE A 138 10.10 5.00 6.43
N ARG A 139 9.96 4.03 7.33
CA ARG A 139 10.53 4.05 8.69
C ARG A 139 11.30 2.75 8.92
N SER A 140 12.35 2.79 9.73
CA SER A 140 13.00 1.55 10.20
C SER A 140 11.99 0.62 10.91
N LEU A 141 12.16 -0.69 10.76
CA LEU A 141 11.49 -1.71 11.59
C LEU A 141 11.61 -1.36 13.09
N ALA A 142 10.62 -1.75 13.89
CA ALA A 142 10.69 -1.58 15.34
C ALA A 142 11.67 -2.59 15.95
N ASN A 143 11.68 -3.82 15.44
CA ASN A 143 12.62 -4.87 15.80
C ASN A 143 13.24 -5.51 14.53
N PRO A 144 14.56 -5.79 14.50
CA PRO A 144 15.18 -6.48 13.38
C PRO A 144 14.54 -7.86 13.12
N GLY A 145 14.22 -8.15 11.85
CA GLY A 145 13.62 -9.43 11.44
C GLY A 145 12.09 -9.47 11.48
N GLU A 146 11.40 -8.38 11.85
CA GLU A 146 9.95 -8.24 11.63
C GLU A 146 9.60 -8.34 10.13
N LYS A 147 8.45 -8.95 9.81
CA LYS A 147 7.92 -9.01 8.44
C LYS A 147 7.55 -7.60 7.95
N PRO A 148 7.70 -7.30 6.64
CA PRO A 148 7.21 -6.05 6.07
C PRO A 148 5.69 -5.92 6.27
N THR A 149 5.28 -4.83 6.92
CA THR A 149 3.88 -4.41 6.95
C THR A 149 3.81 -2.88 6.96
N VAL A 150 2.82 -2.36 6.23
CA VAL A 150 2.33 -1.01 6.45
C VAL A 150 1.83 -0.97 7.90
N GLY A 151 2.39 -0.08 8.72
CA GLY A 151 2.05 0.05 10.13
C GLY A 151 0.79 0.88 10.37
N HIS A 152 0.44 1.78 9.44
CA HIS A 152 -0.86 2.45 9.41
C HIS A 152 -1.22 2.94 8.00
N MET A 153 -2.52 3.01 7.72
CA MET A 153 -3.08 3.66 6.53
C MET A 153 -3.60 5.05 6.88
N ALA A 154 -3.44 6.02 5.98
CA ALA A 154 -4.06 7.33 6.10
C ALA A 154 -4.93 7.66 4.88
N PHE A 155 -6.14 8.15 5.10
CA PHE A 155 -7.12 8.51 4.05
C PHE A 155 -7.44 10.00 4.12
N GLY A 156 -7.39 10.74 3.01
CA GLY A 156 -7.72 12.18 2.95
C GLY A 156 -9.22 12.47 2.77
N ILE A 157 -9.75 13.42 3.55
CA ILE A 157 -11.13 13.91 3.55
C ILE A 157 -11.13 15.42 3.19
N PRO A 158 -12.00 15.88 2.26
CA PRO A 158 -12.11 17.31 1.97
C PRO A 158 -12.65 18.14 3.15
N ASN A 159 -12.08 19.33 3.37
CA ASN A 159 -12.57 20.35 4.32
C ASN A 159 -12.82 19.82 5.75
N PHE A 160 -12.03 18.88 6.26
CA PHE A 160 -12.34 18.24 7.55
C PHE A 160 -12.17 19.14 8.78
N MET A 161 -11.56 20.33 8.68
CA MET A 161 -11.50 21.26 9.82
C MET A 161 -12.92 21.68 10.26
N SER A 162 -13.87 21.78 9.32
CA SER A 162 -15.30 21.93 9.60
C SER A 162 -15.98 20.67 10.19
N GLN A 163 -15.28 19.53 10.18
CA GLN A 163 -15.79 18.20 10.52
C GLN A 163 -15.08 17.56 11.74
N LYS A 164 -13.94 18.08 12.22
CA LYS A 164 -13.06 17.41 13.20
C LYS A 164 -13.78 16.94 14.47
N ALA A 165 -14.55 17.84 15.08
CA ALA A 165 -15.32 17.54 16.30
C ALA A 165 -16.45 16.55 16.04
N ALA A 166 -17.17 16.69 14.92
CA ALA A 166 -18.25 15.79 14.53
C ALA A 166 -17.74 14.36 14.25
N MET A 167 -16.54 14.22 13.65
CA MET A 167 -15.91 12.91 13.46
C MET A 167 -15.55 12.27 14.81
N LYS A 168 -14.94 13.02 15.74
CA LYS A 168 -14.63 12.49 17.07
C LYS A 168 -15.89 11.97 17.77
N ALA A 169 -16.97 12.76 17.76
CA ALA A 169 -18.25 12.36 18.34
C ALA A 169 -18.84 11.10 17.68
N GLU A 170 -18.73 10.93 16.36
CA GLU A 170 -19.20 9.72 15.66
C GLU A 170 -18.32 8.49 15.96
N LEU A 171 -16.99 8.65 16.02
CA LEU A 171 -16.06 7.60 16.42
C LEU A 171 -16.38 7.11 17.85
N GLU A 172 -16.62 8.05 18.77
CA GLU A 172 -17.03 7.75 20.15
C GLU A 172 -18.41 7.08 20.21
N ARG A 173 -19.41 7.59 19.46
CA ARG A 173 -20.75 6.99 19.35
C ARG A 173 -20.73 5.55 18.83
N ARG A 174 -19.78 5.22 17.95
CA ARG A 174 -19.56 3.88 17.39
C ARG A 174 -18.68 2.98 18.28
N GLY A 175 -18.14 3.49 19.39
CA GLY A 175 -17.24 2.73 20.26
C GLY A 175 -15.88 2.39 19.62
N VAL A 176 -15.40 3.22 18.69
CA VAL A 176 -14.11 3.01 18.02
C VAL A 176 -12.96 3.16 19.02
N LYS A 177 -11.91 2.35 18.86
CA LYS A 177 -10.79 2.26 19.82
C LYS A 177 -9.66 3.24 19.48
N ASN A 178 -8.83 3.52 20.49
CA ASN A 178 -7.59 4.30 20.38
C ASN A 178 -7.75 5.69 19.73
N ILE A 179 -8.93 6.32 19.85
CA ILE A 179 -9.20 7.66 19.33
C ILE A 179 -8.28 8.67 20.03
N ARG A 180 -7.32 9.24 19.30
CA ARG A 180 -6.36 10.23 19.80
C ARG A 180 -5.97 11.24 18.72
N PRO A 181 -5.47 12.44 19.06
CA PRO A 181 -4.90 13.35 18.08
C PRO A 181 -3.78 12.69 17.26
N ASP A 182 -3.72 13.01 15.98
CA ASP A 182 -2.56 12.80 15.11
C ASP A 182 -2.05 14.20 14.70
N GLY A 183 -1.42 14.86 15.67
CA GLY A 183 -1.16 16.30 15.63
C GLY A 183 -2.43 17.18 15.61
N GLU A 184 -2.26 18.47 15.32
CA GLU A 184 -3.37 19.42 15.23
C GLU A 184 -4.41 19.04 14.15
N LYS A 185 -3.98 18.43 13.06
CA LYS A 185 -4.79 18.18 11.85
C LYS A 185 -5.02 16.71 11.51
N GLY A 186 -4.84 15.79 12.46
CA GLY A 186 -5.18 14.36 12.31
C GLY A 186 -6.05 13.83 13.48
N TRP A 187 -6.78 12.73 13.26
CA TRP A 187 -7.17 11.77 14.31
C TRP A 187 -6.50 10.43 13.99
N SER A 188 -5.89 9.76 14.97
CA SER A 188 -5.67 8.31 14.88
C SER A 188 -6.80 7.55 15.57
N CYS A 189 -7.14 6.38 15.06
CA CYS A 189 -7.96 5.38 15.76
C CYS A 189 -7.67 3.97 15.19
N ASP A 190 -8.19 2.93 15.83
CA ASP A 190 -8.17 1.58 15.24
C ASP A 190 -9.37 1.38 14.30
N ASP A 191 -9.27 0.43 13.37
CA ASP A 191 -10.42 -0.21 12.73
C ASP A 191 -11.01 -1.35 13.61
N PRO A 192 -12.18 -1.95 13.25
CA PRO A 192 -12.80 -3.01 14.04
C PRO A 192 -11.97 -4.30 14.27
N ALA A 193 -10.86 -4.48 13.55
CA ALA A 193 -9.90 -5.57 13.71
C ALA A 193 -8.67 -5.18 14.56
N GLY A 194 -8.48 -3.88 14.82
CA GLY A 194 -7.35 -3.35 15.59
C GLY A 194 -6.18 -2.87 14.74
N TYR A 195 -6.38 -2.64 13.43
CA TYR A 195 -5.36 -2.06 12.56
C TYR A 195 -5.40 -0.51 12.65
N LEU A 196 -4.22 0.13 12.67
CA LEU A 196 -4.10 1.56 12.94
C LEU A 196 -4.45 2.40 11.70
N LEU A 197 -5.38 3.35 11.87
CA LEU A 197 -5.73 4.36 10.89
C LEU A 197 -5.32 5.76 11.36
N ASN A 198 -4.73 6.54 10.47
CA ASN A 198 -4.53 7.99 10.64
C ASN A 198 -5.50 8.73 9.72
N ILE A 199 -6.64 9.15 10.27
CA ILE A 199 -7.71 9.79 9.52
C ILE A 199 -7.35 11.27 9.23
N TRP A 200 -6.85 11.43 8.01
CA TRP A 200 -6.94 12.57 7.09
C TRP A 200 -6.07 13.83 7.26
N VAL A 201 -5.43 14.22 6.13
CA VAL A 201 -5.20 15.61 5.69
C VAL A 201 -5.26 15.65 4.13
N PRO A 202 -5.79 16.70 3.45
CA PRO A 202 -5.58 16.93 2.01
C PRO A 202 -4.65 18.13 1.74
N GLU A 203 -4.39 18.94 2.77
CA GLU A 203 -3.59 20.15 2.76
C GLU A 203 -2.21 19.81 3.33
N LYS A 204 -1.15 19.99 2.54
CA LYS A 204 0.21 19.75 2.97
C LYS A 204 0.61 20.69 4.12
N ASP A 205 1.03 20.14 5.25
CA ASP A 205 1.43 20.87 6.46
C ASP A 205 2.86 20.50 6.90
N LYS A 206 3.55 21.41 7.60
CA LYS A 206 4.85 21.17 8.26
C LYS A 206 4.74 20.14 9.39
N ALA A 207 3.54 19.85 9.88
CA ALA A 207 3.28 18.76 10.81
C ALA A 207 3.12 17.37 10.14
N MET A 208 3.24 17.26 8.80
CA MET A 208 3.07 15.99 8.06
C MET A 208 4.41 15.32 7.74
N PHE A 209 4.96 14.60 8.72
CA PHE A 209 6.17 13.79 8.55
C PHE A 209 6.15 12.54 9.47
N PRO A 210 7.01 11.53 9.24
CA PRO A 210 6.94 10.27 9.98
C PRO A 210 7.27 10.50 11.46
N GLY A 211 6.35 10.10 12.34
CA GLY A 211 6.50 10.29 13.80
C GLY A 211 6.07 11.66 14.33
N ALA A 212 5.55 12.57 13.48
CA ALA A 212 5.16 13.93 13.88
C ALA A 212 4.10 13.98 15.00
N ALA A 213 3.25 12.96 15.16
CA ALA A 213 2.20 12.90 16.18
C ALA A 213 2.66 13.21 17.62
N GLY A 214 3.90 12.86 17.98
CA GLY A 214 4.50 13.11 19.29
C GLY A 214 5.02 14.54 19.52
N PRO A 215 5.85 15.12 18.63
CA PRO A 215 6.30 16.51 18.74
C PRO A 215 5.26 17.55 18.31
N CYS A 216 4.36 17.24 17.36
CA CYS A 216 3.46 18.18 16.71
C CYS A 216 2.00 18.13 17.22
N ALA A 217 1.80 17.79 18.50
CA ALA A 217 0.52 18.03 19.18
C ALA A 217 0.11 19.52 19.14
N VAL A 218 1.10 20.41 19.11
CA VAL A 218 0.99 21.80 18.64
C VAL A 218 2.01 21.99 17.51
N ALA A 219 1.54 22.32 16.31
CA ALA A 219 2.33 22.41 15.08
C ALA A 219 3.29 23.60 15.09
N ALA A 220 2.90 24.70 15.75
CA ALA A 220 3.73 25.88 15.95
C ALA A 220 4.74 25.76 17.11
N SER A 221 4.79 24.62 17.82
CA SER A 221 5.74 24.44 18.94
C SER A 221 7.18 24.30 18.45
N GLU A 222 8.14 24.81 19.23
CA GLU A 222 9.58 24.67 18.97
C GLU A 222 9.99 23.23 18.70
N LYS A 223 9.41 22.28 19.46
CA LYS A 223 9.63 20.84 19.32
C LYS A 223 9.15 20.29 17.97
N CYS A 224 8.02 20.77 17.45
CA CYS A 224 7.53 20.41 16.13
C CYS A 224 8.40 21.05 15.02
N VAL A 225 8.72 22.34 15.16
CA VAL A 225 9.56 23.08 14.20
C VAL A 225 10.94 22.44 14.06
N ALA A 226 11.62 22.14 15.18
CA ALA A 226 12.92 21.48 15.18
C ALA A 226 12.87 20.06 14.57
N ALA A 227 11.77 19.32 14.77
CA ALA A 227 11.57 18.00 14.17
C ALA A 227 11.27 18.07 12.65
N TRP A 228 10.52 19.09 12.20
CA TRP A 228 10.38 19.39 10.77
C TRP A 228 11.73 19.73 10.13
N GLU A 229 12.46 20.68 10.71
CA GLU A 229 13.76 21.17 10.20
C GLU A 229 14.86 20.11 10.20
N ALA A 230 14.86 19.17 11.16
CA ALA A 230 15.76 18.02 11.15
C ALA A 230 15.65 17.24 9.83
N GLY A 231 14.42 17.01 9.37
CA GLY A 231 14.15 16.29 8.12
C GLY A 231 14.31 17.11 6.84
N GLN A 232 14.46 18.43 6.90
CA GLN A 232 14.71 19.23 5.69
C GLN A 232 16.18 19.10 5.20
N LYS A 233 17.10 18.75 6.11
CA LYS A 233 18.55 18.80 5.85
C LYS A 233 19.04 17.78 4.83
N ASN A 234 18.46 16.59 4.79
CA ASN A 234 18.92 15.50 3.92
C ASN A 234 18.23 15.46 2.53
N ILE A 235 17.19 16.28 2.30
CA ILE A 235 16.40 16.26 1.06
C ILE A 235 17.28 16.47 -0.19
N HIS A 236 18.24 17.40 -0.12
CA HIS A 236 19.14 17.69 -1.24
C HIS A 236 20.22 16.62 -1.47
N ALA A 237 20.47 15.76 -0.48
CA ALA A 237 21.39 14.63 -0.58
C ALA A 237 20.71 13.33 -1.08
N ALA A 238 19.38 13.33 -1.24
CA ALA A 238 18.64 12.18 -1.74
C ALA A 238 19.08 11.76 -3.16
N ARG A 239 19.15 10.44 -3.40
CA ARG A 239 19.56 9.87 -4.68
C ARG A 239 18.56 10.27 -5.78
N LYS A 240 19.05 10.92 -6.84
CA LYS A 240 18.23 11.26 -8.02
C LYS A 240 17.95 10.00 -8.85
N PRO A 241 16.81 9.92 -9.57
CA PRO A 241 16.51 8.77 -10.43
C PRO A 241 17.55 8.58 -11.53
N SER A 242 17.97 7.33 -11.75
CA SER A 242 18.98 6.95 -12.74
C SER A 242 18.47 6.89 -14.19
N GLY A 243 17.17 7.10 -14.43
CA GLY A 243 16.56 7.00 -15.75
C GLY A 243 15.09 7.39 -15.77
N LYS A 244 14.33 6.81 -16.71
CA LYS A 244 12.88 6.99 -16.81
C LYS A 244 12.17 6.48 -15.55
N THR A 245 11.16 7.22 -15.11
CA THR A 245 10.36 6.93 -13.91
C THR A 245 8.88 6.82 -14.27
N PHE A 246 8.11 6.03 -13.51
CA PHE A 246 6.68 5.82 -13.81
C PHE A 246 5.74 6.95 -13.36
N GLN A 247 6.21 7.87 -12.50
CA GLN A 247 5.50 9.08 -12.08
C GLN A 247 4.03 8.84 -11.66
N PRO A 248 3.81 8.05 -10.59
CA PRO A 248 2.48 7.60 -10.22
C PRO A 248 1.56 8.77 -9.86
N THR A 249 0.32 8.68 -10.32
CA THR A 249 -0.72 9.71 -10.11
C THR A 249 -1.44 9.57 -8.78
N GLY A 250 -1.41 8.38 -8.19
CA GLY A 250 -1.97 8.03 -6.89
C GLY A 250 -1.87 6.52 -6.63
N TYR A 251 -2.30 6.06 -5.46
CA TYR A 251 -2.48 4.64 -5.18
C TYR A 251 -3.63 4.06 -6.03
N SER A 252 -3.44 2.93 -6.69
CA SER A 252 -4.53 2.25 -7.42
C SER A 252 -5.35 1.38 -6.46
N PHE A 253 -4.67 0.54 -5.68
CA PHE A 253 -5.29 -0.31 -4.65
C PHE A 253 -4.43 -0.43 -3.38
N ILE A 254 -5.05 -0.85 -2.29
CA ILE A 254 -4.40 -1.36 -1.06
C ILE A 254 -5.12 -2.64 -0.67
N ILE A 255 -4.41 -3.71 -0.32
CA ILE A 255 -4.99 -4.92 0.28
C ILE A 255 -4.69 -4.93 1.78
N LEU A 256 -5.74 -4.86 2.59
CA LEU A 256 -5.71 -5.09 4.03
C LEU A 256 -6.28 -6.49 4.30
N ASN A 257 -5.51 -7.32 4.98
CA ASN A 257 -5.92 -8.67 5.37
C ASN A 257 -6.51 -8.62 6.78
N VAL A 258 -7.74 -9.11 6.96
CA VAL A 258 -8.57 -8.91 8.17
C VAL A 258 -9.29 -10.21 8.59
N PRO A 259 -9.62 -10.38 9.89
CA PRO A 259 -10.34 -11.58 10.36
C PRO A 259 -11.83 -11.59 10.00
N ASP A 260 -12.45 -10.42 9.77
CA ASP A 260 -13.90 -10.25 9.60
C ASP A 260 -14.20 -9.23 8.49
N VAL A 261 -14.17 -9.68 7.24
CA VAL A 261 -14.39 -8.84 6.05
C VAL A 261 -15.75 -8.14 6.05
N PRO A 262 -16.89 -8.76 6.41
CA PRO A 262 -18.18 -8.07 6.51
C PRO A 262 -18.18 -6.89 7.48
N LYS A 263 -17.64 -7.08 8.69
CA LYS A 263 -17.59 -6.05 9.74
C LYS A 263 -16.69 -4.88 9.33
N GLU A 264 -15.55 -5.17 8.71
CA GLU A 264 -14.66 -4.16 8.16
C GLU A 264 -15.31 -3.39 7.00
N ARG A 265 -15.92 -4.09 6.02
CA ARG A 265 -16.68 -3.49 4.92
C ARG A 265 -17.71 -2.51 5.45
N ASP A 266 -18.47 -2.89 6.47
CA ASP A 266 -19.53 -2.05 7.04
C ASP A 266 -18.95 -0.82 7.74
N PHE A 267 -17.82 -0.94 8.45
CA PHE A 267 -17.09 0.19 9.01
C PHE A 267 -16.56 1.16 7.93
N TYR A 268 -15.82 0.67 6.94
CA TYR A 268 -15.24 1.50 5.88
C TYR A 268 -16.33 2.14 4.99
N ARG A 269 -17.46 1.46 4.75
CA ARG A 269 -18.64 2.03 4.08
C ARG A 269 -19.31 3.11 4.92
N ASP A 270 -19.71 2.79 6.15
CA ASP A 270 -20.65 3.64 6.91
C ASP A 270 -19.95 4.78 7.65
N LEU A 271 -18.65 4.66 7.97
CA LEU A 271 -17.88 5.75 8.58
C LEU A 271 -17.19 6.60 7.51
N LEU A 272 -16.46 5.97 6.57
CA LEU A 272 -15.60 6.68 5.61
C LEU A 272 -16.23 6.83 4.21
N GLY A 273 -17.49 6.43 4.03
CA GLY A 273 -18.26 6.64 2.80
C GLY A 273 -17.76 5.85 1.59
N MET A 274 -16.94 4.81 1.79
CA MET A 274 -16.40 4.01 0.70
C MET A 274 -17.51 3.17 0.03
N LYS A 275 -17.50 3.08 -1.30
CA LYS A 275 -18.56 2.39 -2.06
C LYS A 275 -18.15 0.95 -2.36
N VAL A 276 -18.90 -0.03 -1.85
CA VAL A 276 -18.72 -1.44 -2.19
C VAL A 276 -18.89 -1.63 -3.69
N VAL A 277 -17.88 -2.19 -4.35
CA VAL A 277 -17.85 -2.47 -5.80
C VAL A 277 -17.73 -3.96 -6.12
N SER A 278 -17.29 -4.78 -5.17
CA SER A 278 -17.41 -6.24 -5.19
C SER A 278 -17.51 -6.74 -3.74
N ASP A 279 -18.35 -7.75 -3.48
CA ASP A 279 -18.44 -8.41 -2.18
C ASP A 279 -18.59 -9.92 -2.37
N GLN A 280 -17.56 -10.64 -1.95
CA GLN A 280 -17.45 -12.09 -1.86
C GLN A 280 -16.94 -12.48 -0.47
N SER A 281 -17.28 -11.69 0.56
CA SER A 281 -16.89 -11.92 1.95
C SER A 281 -17.31 -13.28 2.51
N GLN A 282 -18.31 -13.92 1.87
CA GLN A 282 -18.83 -15.26 2.20
C GLN A 282 -18.15 -16.40 1.40
N GLY A 283 -17.25 -16.06 0.47
CA GLY A 283 -16.48 -17.04 -0.31
C GLY A 283 -15.36 -17.70 0.52
N PRO A 284 -14.70 -18.75 -0.01
CA PRO A 284 -13.60 -19.43 0.67
C PRO A 284 -12.46 -18.46 1.02
N ASP A 285 -12.03 -17.67 0.03
CA ASP A 285 -10.95 -16.67 0.12
C ASP A 285 -11.41 -15.33 0.73
N GLY A 286 -12.73 -15.14 0.86
CA GLY A 286 -13.39 -14.01 1.53
C GLY A 286 -12.85 -12.63 1.19
N GLU A 287 -13.33 -11.98 0.13
CA GLU A 287 -12.89 -10.62 -0.24
C GLU A 287 -14.04 -9.63 -0.41
N CYS A 288 -13.83 -8.37 -0.03
CA CYS A 288 -14.68 -7.24 -0.43
C CYS A 288 -13.82 -6.06 -0.91
N SER A 289 -14.21 -5.46 -2.04
CA SER A 289 -13.55 -4.28 -2.60
C SER A 289 -14.43 -3.03 -2.43
N LEU A 290 -13.83 -1.95 -1.94
CA LEU A 290 -14.49 -0.66 -1.71
C LEU A 290 -13.74 0.48 -2.42
N ARG A 291 -14.44 1.28 -3.22
CA ARG A 291 -13.89 2.42 -3.98
C ARG A 291 -14.12 3.74 -3.25
N PHE A 292 -13.10 4.60 -3.26
CA PHE A 292 -13.18 5.99 -2.81
C PHE A 292 -12.28 6.89 -3.67
N GLY A 293 -12.85 7.95 -4.24
CA GLY A 293 -12.16 8.75 -5.26
C GLY A 293 -11.65 7.87 -6.42
N GLN A 294 -10.34 7.84 -6.61
CA GLN A 294 -9.65 7.01 -7.61
C GLN A 294 -8.90 5.81 -6.99
N ASN A 295 -9.16 5.48 -5.71
CA ASN A 295 -8.40 4.49 -4.96
C ASN A 295 -9.34 3.37 -4.47
N THR A 296 -8.83 2.13 -4.40
CA THR A 296 -9.60 0.96 -3.95
C THR A 296 -8.99 0.38 -2.68
N LEU A 297 -9.78 0.23 -1.62
CA LEU A 297 -9.43 -0.61 -0.47
C LEU A 297 -10.01 -2.00 -0.72
N VAL A 298 -9.15 -2.99 -0.66
CA VAL A 298 -9.50 -4.40 -0.77
C VAL A 298 -9.35 -5.02 0.62
N LEU A 299 -10.45 -5.53 1.16
CA LEU A 299 -10.51 -6.25 2.43
C LEU A 299 -10.50 -7.74 2.13
N ARG A 300 -9.38 -8.40 2.43
CA ARG A 300 -9.18 -9.84 2.19
C ARG A 300 -9.19 -10.59 3.52
N LYS A 301 -9.74 -11.79 3.56
CA LYS A 301 -9.75 -12.66 4.74
C LYS A 301 -8.32 -13.13 5.06
N LEU A 302 -7.95 -13.13 6.33
CA LEU A 302 -6.67 -13.71 6.77
C LEU A 302 -6.60 -15.21 6.43
N GLY A 303 -5.53 -15.62 5.73
CA GLY A 303 -5.26 -17.04 5.48
C GLY A 303 -4.98 -17.86 6.75
N ASN A 304 -4.47 -17.21 7.80
CA ASN A 304 -4.37 -17.75 9.15
C ASN A 304 -5.25 -16.91 10.11
N PRO A 305 -6.36 -17.46 10.66
CA PRO A 305 -7.22 -16.74 11.61
C PRO A 305 -6.55 -16.32 12.93
N ALA A 306 -5.36 -16.81 13.24
CA ALA A 306 -4.58 -16.40 14.42
C ALA A 306 -3.63 -15.22 14.16
N ASP A 307 -3.48 -14.76 12.91
CA ASP A 307 -2.66 -13.59 12.59
C ASP A 307 -3.37 -12.28 13.00
N LYS A 308 -2.58 -11.22 13.22
CA LYS A 308 -3.09 -9.85 13.33
C LYS A 308 -3.46 -9.31 11.94
N PRO A 309 -4.38 -8.34 11.82
CA PRO A 309 -4.62 -7.68 10.53
C PRO A 309 -3.33 -7.03 9.99
N TYR A 310 -3.07 -7.16 8.69
CA TYR A 310 -1.83 -6.68 8.07
C TYR A 310 -2.02 -6.21 6.63
N CYS A 311 -1.19 -5.28 6.20
CA CYS A 311 -1.12 -4.81 4.82
C CYS A 311 0.34 -4.86 4.33
N ASN A 312 0.62 -5.75 3.39
CA ASN A 312 1.94 -5.91 2.75
C ASN A 312 1.86 -5.78 1.22
N ARG A 313 0.68 -5.45 0.67
CA ARG A 313 0.42 -5.35 -0.76
C ARG A 313 -0.41 -4.11 -1.10
N PHE A 314 0.08 -3.31 -2.03
CA PHE A 314 -0.55 -2.09 -2.53
C PHE A 314 -0.12 -1.83 -3.98
N GLY A 315 -0.83 -0.96 -4.69
CA GLY A 315 -0.53 -0.62 -6.08
C GLY A 315 -0.53 0.86 -6.36
N PHE A 316 0.14 1.26 -7.44
CA PHE A 316 0.14 2.61 -7.98
C PHE A 316 -0.53 2.67 -9.35
N ALA A 317 -1.29 3.75 -9.61
CA ALA A 317 -1.73 4.11 -10.95
C ALA A 317 -0.64 4.93 -11.67
N VAL A 318 -0.29 4.55 -12.90
CA VAL A 318 0.75 5.22 -13.70
C VAL A 318 0.21 5.57 -15.10
N LYS A 319 0.84 6.54 -15.78
CA LYS A 319 0.41 6.99 -17.12
C LYS A 319 0.98 6.15 -18.28
N ASN A 320 1.96 5.30 -18.00
CA ASN A 320 2.55 4.36 -18.95
C ASN A 320 1.55 3.25 -19.30
N SER A 321 1.57 2.73 -20.54
CA SER A 321 0.83 1.52 -20.89
C SER A 321 1.38 0.30 -20.13
N ALA A 322 0.57 -0.76 -19.98
CA ALA A 322 0.98 -1.98 -19.31
C ALA A 322 2.28 -2.58 -19.90
N ASP A 323 2.40 -2.64 -21.23
CA ASP A 323 3.60 -3.15 -21.92
C ASP A 323 4.84 -2.30 -21.62
N ALA A 324 4.67 -0.97 -21.56
CA ALA A 324 5.76 -0.03 -21.26
C ALA A 324 6.18 -0.10 -19.78
N VAL A 325 5.28 -0.48 -18.88
CA VAL A 325 5.60 -0.84 -17.49
C VAL A 325 6.39 -2.14 -17.47
N GLU A 326 5.89 -3.20 -18.10
CA GLU A 326 6.54 -4.52 -18.11
C GLU A 326 7.98 -4.45 -18.66
N ALA A 327 8.16 -3.80 -19.81
CA ALA A 327 9.44 -3.67 -20.48
C ALA A 327 10.46 -2.90 -19.63
N GLU A 328 10.06 -1.81 -18.96
CA GLU A 328 10.95 -1.03 -18.09
C GLU A 328 11.27 -1.76 -16.79
N LEU A 329 10.32 -2.52 -16.22
CA LEU A 329 10.57 -3.40 -15.07
C LEU A 329 11.58 -4.51 -15.42
N LYS A 330 11.38 -5.23 -16.53
CA LYS A 330 12.33 -6.24 -17.05
C LYS A 330 13.71 -5.63 -17.34
N ARG A 331 13.77 -4.47 -17.99
CA ARG A 331 15.02 -3.73 -18.29
C ARG A 331 15.80 -3.35 -17.02
N ARG A 332 15.11 -3.15 -15.90
CA ARG A 332 15.69 -2.85 -14.58
C ARG A 332 16.07 -4.11 -13.78
N GLY A 333 15.93 -5.31 -14.36
CA GLY A 333 16.24 -6.58 -13.69
C GLY A 333 15.19 -7.03 -12.67
N LEU A 334 14.02 -6.37 -12.63
CA LEU A 334 12.90 -6.78 -11.81
C LEU A 334 12.12 -7.91 -12.51
N LYS A 335 11.37 -8.68 -11.71
CA LYS A 335 10.51 -9.77 -12.19
C LYS A 335 9.05 -9.32 -12.11
N PRO A 336 8.50 -8.65 -13.15
CA PRO A 336 7.08 -8.31 -13.18
C PRO A 336 6.24 -9.59 -13.37
N GLU A 337 5.25 -9.77 -12.51
CA GLU A 337 4.27 -10.86 -12.61
C GLU A 337 2.88 -10.28 -12.93
N PRO A 338 2.15 -10.85 -13.91
CA PRO A 338 0.88 -10.28 -14.35
C PRO A 338 -0.22 -10.44 -13.28
N ASP A 339 -0.89 -9.34 -12.95
CA ASP A 339 -2.10 -9.40 -12.12
C ASP A 339 -3.22 -10.18 -12.83
N SER A 340 -3.30 -10.12 -14.16
CA SER A 340 -4.45 -10.60 -14.93
C SER A 340 -4.07 -11.01 -16.35
N GLU A 341 -4.99 -11.71 -17.03
CA GLU A 341 -4.93 -11.95 -18.47
C GLU A 341 -6.20 -11.40 -19.16
N PRO A 342 -6.09 -10.40 -20.07
CA PRO A 342 -4.88 -9.63 -20.39
C PRO A 342 -4.37 -8.80 -19.20
N SER A 343 -3.07 -8.47 -19.20
CA SER A 343 -2.39 -7.81 -18.08
C SER A 343 -2.49 -6.29 -18.15
N PHE A 344 -3.15 -5.68 -17.15
CA PHE A 344 -3.22 -4.22 -17.00
C PHE A 344 -2.45 -3.69 -15.78
N SER A 345 -1.91 -4.60 -14.96
CA SER A 345 -1.13 -4.30 -13.76
C SER A 345 -0.09 -5.39 -13.56
N TRP A 346 1.08 -5.00 -13.03
CA TRP A 346 2.22 -5.89 -12.82
C TRP A 346 2.66 -5.82 -11.36
N ASN A 347 2.82 -6.97 -10.72
CA ASN A 347 3.39 -7.06 -9.39
C ASN A 347 4.92 -7.17 -9.46
N ILE A 348 5.59 -6.51 -8.54
CA ILE A 348 7.01 -6.73 -8.21
C ILE A 348 7.17 -6.83 -6.69
N MET A 349 8.25 -7.47 -6.25
CA MET A 349 8.71 -7.33 -4.87
C MET A 349 9.61 -6.10 -4.74
N ASP A 350 9.41 -5.32 -3.68
CA ASP A 350 10.30 -4.21 -3.31
C ASP A 350 11.54 -4.70 -2.52
N PRO A 351 12.48 -3.81 -2.15
CA PRO A 351 13.71 -4.19 -1.43
C PRO A 351 13.57 -4.80 -0.04
N ASP A 352 12.36 -4.76 0.54
CA ASP A 352 12.02 -5.20 1.90
C ASP A 352 10.96 -6.32 1.91
N GLY A 353 10.33 -6.61 0.76
CA GLY A 353 9.39 -7.72 0.57
C GLY A 353 7.92 -7.31 0.43
N TYR A 354 7.62 -6.03 0.19
CA TYR A 354 6.27 -5.60 -0.16
C TYR A 354 5.92 -6.01 -1.59
N GLN A 355 4.69 -6.46 -1.81
CA GLN A 355 4.13 -6.68 -3.15
C GLN A 355 3.61 -5.35 -3.70
N VAL A 356 4.30 -4.80 -4.69
CA VAL A 356 3.98 -3.51 -5.30
C VAL A 356 3.37 -3.73 -6.68
N GLY A 357 2.08 -3.41 -6.82
CA GLY A 357 1.39 -3.36 -8.10
C GLY A 357 1.71 -2.08 -8.87
N VAL A 358 1.95 -2.19 -10.18
CA VAL A 358 2.13 -1.06 -11.09
C VAL A 358 1.06 -1.13 -12.18
N SER A 359 -0.05 -0.45 -11.93
CA SER A 359 -1.24 -0.47 -12.77
C SER A 359 -1.13 0.55 -13.91
N GLY A 360 -0.96 0.05 -15.13
CA GLY A 360 -0.76 0.85 -16.32
C GLY A 360 -2.03 1.55 -16.81
N TYR A 361 -1.87 2.64 -17.55
CA TYR A 361 -2.96 3.28 -18.26
C TYR A 361 -3.39 2.42 -19.45
N VAL A 362 -4.69 2.11 -19.51
CA VAL A 362 -5.32 1.46 -20.65
C VAL A 362 -6.03 2.54 -21.48
N PRO A 363 -5.60 2.82 -22.71
CA PRO A 363 -6.38 3.64 -23.63
C PRO A 363 -7.70 2.93 -23.92
N THR A 364 -8.83 3.59 -23.67
CA THR A 364 -10.14 3.10 -24.11
C THR A 364 -10.29 3.29 -25.62
N THR A 365 -9.73 2.36 -26.39
CA THR A 365 -10.14 2.13 -27.78
C THR A 365 -11.53 1.50 -27.76
N LEU A 366 -12.53 2.31 -28.09
CA LEU A 366 -13.81 1.88 -28.66
C LEU A 366 -13.68 1.86 -30.19
#